data_AF-A0A3A9GPX0-F1
#
_entry.id   AF-A0A3A9GPX0-F1
#
_cell.length_a   1.000
_cell.length_b   1.000
_cell.length_c   1.000
_cell.angle_alpha   90.00
_cell.angle_beta   90.00
_cell.angle_gamma   90.00
#
_symmetry.space_group_name_H-M   'P 1'
#
loop_
_entity.id
_entity.type
_entity.pdbx_description
1 polymer ?
#
loop_
_entity_poly.entity_id
_entity_poly.type
_entity_poly.pdbx_seq_one_letter_code
_entity_poly.pdbx_strand_id
1 'polypeptide(L)' 'MRRCPCCGYLTIDDSEKVISDICEVCFWQYDEVAQKRPNDIIGANKVSLDTAKKNYQLFGAIEQRFVDMVRLPYKDEI' A
#
# COMPACT_ATOMS: atom_id res chain seq x y z
N MET A 1 -6.88 -12.96 0.56
CA MET A 1 -6.52 -11.65 1.12
C MET A 1 -5.12 -11.67 1.70
N ARG A 2 -4.37 -10.58 1.53
CA ARG A 2 -3.01 -10.38 2.04
C ARG A 2 -2.86 -9.02 2.74
N ARG A 3 -1.96 -8.94 3.72
CA ARG A 3 -1.64 -7.68 4.40
C ARG A 3 -0.87 -6.74 3.47
N CYS A 4 -1.32 -5.48 3.40
CA CYS A 4 -0.64 -4.45 2.65
C CYS A 4 0.77 -4.23 3.23
N PRO A 5 1.83 -4.24 2.41
CA PRO A 5 3.20 -4.06 2.91
C PRO A 5 3.48 -2.63 3.39
N CYS A 6 2.61 -1.67 3.08
CA CYS A 6 2.72 -0.29 3.51
C CYS A 6 2.02 -0.06 4.87
N CYS A 7 0.70 -0.25 4.95
CA CYS A 7 -0.07 0.05 6.16
C CYS A 7 -0.28 -1.15 7.10
N GLY A 8 -0.07 -2.38 6.63
CA GLY A 8 -0.22 -3.60 7.44
C GLY A 8 -1.63 -4.20 7.51
N TYR A 9 -2.67 -3.50 7.03
CA TYR A 9 -4.04 -4.00 7.03
C TYR A 9 -4.31 -5.04 5.94
N LEU A 10 -5.26 -5.94 6.19
CA LEU A 10 -5.64 -7.06 5.31
C LEU A 10 -6.54 -6.58 4.16
N THR A 11 -5.97 -5.83 3.20
CA THR A 11 -6.75 -5.17 2.13
C THR A 11 -6.37 -5.63 0.72
N ILE A 12 -5.31 -6.42 0.56
CA ILE A 12 -4.82 -6.80 -0.77
C ILE A 12 -5.54 -8.06 -1.21
N ASP A 13 -6.25 -8.00 -2.33
CA ASP A 13 -6.78 -9.18 -3.00
C ASP A 13 -5.63 -9.97 -3.65
N ASP A 14 -5.42 -11.20 -3.21
CA ASP A 14 -4.43 -12.14 -3.72
C ASP A 14 -5.04 -13.40 -4.34
N SER A 15 -6.30 -13.31 -4.77
CA SER A 15 -7.00 -14.37 -5.52
C SER A 15 -6.36 -14.66 -6.87
N GLU A 16 -5.72 -13.66 -7.49
CA GLU A 16 -5.06 -13.76 -8.78
C GLU A 16 -3.59 -14.18 -8.67
N LYS A 17 -3.08 -14.86 -9.71
CA LYS A 17 -1.66 -15.25 -9.79
C LYS A 17 -0.72 -14.04 -9.80
N VAL A 18 -1.15 -12.94 -10.41
CA VAL A 18 -0.42 -11.67 -10.47
C VAL A 18 -1.23 -10.64 -9.73
N ILE A 19 -0.69 -10.17 -8.62
CA ILE A 19 -1.37 -9.23 -7.73
C ILE A 19 -1.00 -7.81 -8.16
N SER A 20 -2.01 -7.02 -8.51
CA SER A 20 -1.85 -5.61 -8.91
C SER A 20 -2.85 -4.69 -8.19
N ASP A 21 -3.47 -5.21 -7.13
CA ASP A 21 -4.50 -4.55 -6.34
C ASP A 21 -3.96 -3.30 -5.61
N ILE A 22 -4.85 -2.35 -5.34
CA ILE A 22 -4.54 -1.08 -4.66
C ILE A 22 -5.18 -1.10 -3.28
N CYS A 23 -4.37 -0.95 -2.25
CA CYS A 23 -4.85 -0.87 -0.88
C CYS A 23 -5.74 0.37 -0.66
N GLU A 24 -7.02 0.16 -0.35
CA GLU A 24 -7.97 1.25 -0.06
C GLU A 24 -7.65 2.06 1.21
N VAL A 25 -6.78 1.55 2.08
CA VAL A 25 -6.42 2.20 3.35
C VAL A 25 -5.24 3.15 3.22
N CYS A 26 -4.31 2.92 2.29
CA CYS A 26 -3.13 3.78 2.14
C CYS A 26 -2.83 4.17 0.69
N PHE A 27 -3.55 3.61 -0.29
CA PHE A 27 -3.37 3.81 -1.72
C PHE A 27 -2.12 3.17 -2.33
N TRP A 28 -1.46 2.24 -1.63
CA TRP A 28 -0.33 1.48 -2.18
C TRP A 28 -0.78 0.43 -3.18
N GLN A 29 -0.30 0.50 -4.42
CA GLN A 29 -0.44 -0.61 -5.37
C GLN A 29 0.54 -1.72 -5.02
N TYR A 30 0.03 -2.93 -4.81
CA TYR A 30 0.84 -4.08 -4.46
C TYR A 30 1.86 -4.40 -5.56
N ASP A 31 3.11 -4.59 -5.14
CA ASP A 31 4.22 -4.97 -6.01
C ASP A 31 5.18 -5.86 -5.21
N GLU A 32 5.37 -7.10 -5.67
CA GLU A 32 6.23 -8.08 -5.00
C GLU A 32 7.71 -7.69 -5.05
N VAL A 33 8.14 -7.02 -6.12
CA VAL A 33 9.53 -6.57 -6.29
C VAL A 33 9.82 -5.40 -5.36
N ALA A 34 8.88 -4.46 -5.19
CA ALA A 34 8.99 -3.37 -4.25
C ALA A 34 9.15 -3.84 -2.78
N GLN A 35 8.56 -4.98 -2.42
CA GLN A 35 8.78 -5.59 -1.10
C GLN A 35 10.20 -6.13 -0.92
N LYS A 36 10.79 -6.69 -1.97
CA LYS A 36 12.19 -7.20 -1.97
C LYS A 36 13.21 -6.07 -2.04
N ARG A 37 12.83 -4.90 -2.55
CA ARG A 37 13.69 -3.72 -2.75
C ARG A 37 13.01 -2.45 -2.20
N PRO A 38 12.80 -2.35 -0.88
CA PRO A 38 11.89 -1.37 -0.27
C PRO A 38 12.35 0.09 -0.36
N ASN A 39 13.63 0.33 -0.69
CA ASN A 39 14.20 1.65 -0.88
C ASN A 39 14.16 2.14 -2.34
N ASP A 40 13.86 1.25 -3.28
CA ASP A 40 13.81 1.58 -4.69
C ASP A 40 12.39 2.00 -5.11
N ILE A 41 12.30 2.87 -6.11
CA ILE A 41 11.02 3.24 -6.74
C ILE A 41 10.74 2.21 -7.84
N ILE A 42 9.71 1.40 -7.67
CA ILE A 42 9.38 0.26 -8.52
C ILE A 42 7.90 0.29 -8.90
N GLY A 43 7.60 -0.11 -10.14
CA GLY A 43 6.24 -0.27 -10.62
C GLY A 43 5.50 1.05 -10.82
N ALA A 44 4.21 1.07 -10.50
CA ALA A 44 3.35 2.23 -10.67
C ALA A 44 3.54 3.32 -9.60
N ASN A 45 4.01 2.93 -8.41
CA ASN A 45 4.19 3.80 -7.26
C ASN A 45 5.30 4.84 -7.54
N LYS A 46 5.10 6.10 -7.11
CA LYS A 46 6.07 7.21 -7.34
C LYS A 46 7.02 7.45 -6.17
N VAL A 47 6.87 6.66 -5.11
CA VAL A 47 7.74 6.64 -3.93
C VAL A 47 8.15 5.20 -3.64
N SER A 48 9.26 5.02 -2.95
CA SER A 48 9.68 3.70 -2.48
C SER A 48 8.75 3.17 -1.38
N LEU A 49 8.74 1.86 -1.14
CA LEU A 49 7.90 1.26 -0.10
C LEU A 49 8.21 1.83 1.30
N ASP A 50 9.47 2.07 1.63
CA ASP A 50 9.84 2.66 2.92
C ASP A 50 9.47 4.14 3.02
N THR A 51 9.45 4.87 1.89
CA THR A 51 8.92 6.24 1.86
C THR A 51 7.40 6.23 2.03
N ALA A 52 6.70 5.30 1.37
CA ALA A 52 5.25 5.13 1.50
C ALA A 52 4.84 4.81 2.95
N LYS A 53 5.57 3.93 3.64
CA LYS A 53 5.33 3.64 5.07
C LYS A 53 5.44 4.89 5.95
N LYS A 54 6.47 5.72 5.74
CA LYS A 54 6.65 6.99 6.46
C LYS A 54 5.51 7.96 6.14
N ASN A 55 5.16 8.09 4.87
CA ASN A 55 4.07 8.96 4.43
C ASN A 55 2.71 8.51 5.01
N TYR A 56 2.45 7.21 5.07
CA TYR A 56 1.24 6.68 5.70
C TYR A 56 1.15 7.07 7.18
N GLN A 57 2.26 7.00 7.92
CA GLN A 57 2.29 7.45 9.31
C GLN A 57 2.05 8.96 9.47
N LEU A 58 2.44 9.77 8.48
CA LEU A 58 2.31 11.23 8.52
C LEU A 58 0.96 11.74 8.01
N PHE A 59 0.42 11.14 6.95
CA PHE A 59 -0.72 11.66 6.20
C PHE A 59 -1.90 10.68 6.11
N GLY A 60 -1.72 9.41 6.48
CA GLY A 60 -2.71 8.35 6.25
C GLY A 60 -2.74 7.82 4.82
N ALA A 61 -1.84 8.27 3.93
CA ALA A 61 -1.72 7.79 2.55
C ALA A 61 -0.26 7.73 2.09
N ILE A 62 0.04 6.98 1.02
CA ILE A 62 1.42 6.81 0.51
C ILE A 62 2.02 8.10 -0.07
N GLU A 63 1.19 9.06 -0.46
CA GLU A 63 1.55 10.39 -0.92
C GLU A 63 0.43 11.35 -0.48
N GLN A 64 0.77 12.60 -0.16
CA GLN A 64 -0.19 13.58 0.36
C GLN A 64 -1.37 13.84 -0.60
N ARG A 65 -1.17 13.71 -1.92
CA ARG A 65 -2.21 13.89 -2.93
C ARG A 65 -3.30 12.80 -2.93
N PHE A 66 -3.12 11.70 -2.19
CA PHE A 66 -4.07 10.59 -2.14
C PHE A 66 -4.89 10.53 -0.84
N VAL A 67 -4.77 11.53 0.03
CA VAL A 67 -5.50 11.54 1.32
C VAL A 67 -7.02 11.47 1.12
N ASP A 68 -7.56 12.08 0.08
CA ASP A 68 -9.00 12.03 -0.23
C ASP A 68 -9.44 10.75 -0.94
N MET A 69 -8.51 9.84 -1.25
CA MET A 69 -8.75 8.58 -1.97
C MET A 69 -8.69 7.35 -1.07
N VAL A 70 -8.45 7.52 0.23
CA VAL A 70 -8.30 6.43 1.20
C VAL A 70 -9.44 6.42 2.22
N ARG A 71 -9.63 5.26 2.86
CA ARG A 71 -10.57 5.07 3.97
C ARG A 71 -9.86 4.51 5.20
N LEU A 72 -10.53 4.58 6.35
CA LEU A 72 -10.11 3.82 7.52
C LEU A 72 -10.29 2.31 7.26
N PRO A 73 -9.46 1.46 7.90
CA PRO A 73 -9.63 0.01 7.83
C PRO A 73 -10.95 -0.42 8.49
N TYR A 74 -11.57 -1.45 7.96
CA TYR A 74 -12.71 -2.12 8.57
C TYR A 74 -12.26 -3.04 9.71
N LYS A 75 -13.20 -3.47 10.56
CA LYS A 75 -12.89 -4.27 11.76
C LYS A 75 -12.24 -5.62 11.43
N ASP A 76 -12.59 -6.21 10.30
CA ASP A 76 -12.10 -7.47 9.78
C ASP A 76 -10.76 -7.34 9.04
N GLU A 77 -10.26 -6.12 8.82
CA GLU A 77 -8.99 -5.86 8.14
C GLU A 77 -7.80 -5.64 9.11
N ILE A 78 -8.08 -5.57 10.42
CA ILE A 78 -7.10 -5.30 11.49
C ILE A 78 -6.34 -6.59 11.85
#